data_AF-A0A947DJM7-F1
#
_entry.id   AF-A0A947DJM7-F1
#
_cell.length_a   1.000
_cell.length_b   1.000
_cell.length_c   1.000
_cell.angle_alpha   90.00
_cell.angle_beta   90.00
_cell.angle_gamma   90.00
#
_symmetry.space_group_name_H-M   'P 1'
#
loop_
_entity.id
_entity.type
_entity.pdbx_description
1 polymer ?
#
loop_
_entity_poly.entity_id
_entity_poly.type
_entity_poly.pdbx_seq_one_letter_code
_entity_poly.pdbx_strand_id
1 'polypeptide(L)'
;MNTLADKSARPQLALRIAGALAVAVGGVAMIALSPGNLGGALSHASFHLKAPDLHLIARQSPVLLTHIFSAVTALAIGIVILSRPKGRGLHKTLGWGWVIAMASAAVSSLFLSGLNGDRMSLIHLLSGWTIIALPMAIFAIRSRKVEMHRRMMTGLFTGGLVIAGLLTFLPGRLMWDVFFS
;
A
#
# COMPACT_ATOMS: atom_id res chain seq x y z
N MET A 1 -43.26 -17.73 12.66
CA MET A 1 -42.06 -17.76 13.53
C MET A 1 -40.86 -17.26 12.72
N ASN A 2 -40.14 -16.29 13.26
CA ASN A 2 -39.23 -15.35 12.58
C ASN A 2 -37.96 -15.98 11.98
N THR A 3 -37.62 -15.60 10.73
CA THR A 3 -36.26 -15.70 10.14
C THR A 3 -35.77 -14.35 9.61
N LEU A 4 -36.06 -13.25 10.33
CA LEU A 4 -35.47 -11.93 10.09
C LEU A 4 -34.14 -11.76 10.84
N ALA A 5 -33.31 -12.80 10.86
CA ALA A 5 -31.96 -12.73 11.41
C ALA A 5 -31.06 -11.89 10.48
N ASP A 6 -30.96 -10.62 10.85
CA ASP A 6 -29.71 -9.88 10.92
C ASP A 6 -28.87 -9.80 9.62
N LYS A 7 -29.36 -8.99 8.67
CA LYS A 7 -28.52 -8.47 7.57
C LYS A 7 -27.80 -7.17 7.94
N SER A 8 -28.12 -6.56 9.09
CA SER A 8 -27.61 -5.26 9.55
C SER A 8 -26.30 -5.34 10.36
N ALA A 9 -25.95 -6.49 10.95
CA ALA A 9 -24.69 -6.66 11.68
C ALA A 9 -23.48 -6.87 10.77
N ARG A 10 -23.66 -7.47 9.57
CA ARG A 10 -22.57 -7.70 8.60
C ARG A 10 -21.86 -6.43 8.12
N PRO A 11 -22.56 -5.32 7.75
CA PRO A 11 -21.88 -4.08 7.36
C PRO A 11 -21.21 -3.37 8.54
N GLN A 12 -21.77 -3.51 9.75
CA GLN A 12 -21.18 -2.93 10.96
C GLN A 12 -19.89 -3.65 11.37
N LEU A 13 -19.84 -4.98 11.22
CA LEU A 13 -18.63 -5.77 11.48
C LEU A 13 -17.51 -5.45 10.49
N ALA A 14 -17.81 -5.32 9.19
CA ALA A 14 -16.82 -4.92 8.19
C ALA A 14 -16.29 -3.49 8.41
N LEU A 15 -17.15 -2.55 8.81
CA LEU A 15 -16.76 -1.20 9.16
C LEU A 15 -15.93 -1.15 10.46
N ARG A 16 -16.26 -2.02 11.44
CA ARG A 16 -15.48 -2.21 12.67
C ARG A 16 -14.11 -2.82 12.41
N ILE A 17 -14.00 -3.80 11.51
CA ILE A 17 -12.72 -4.40 11.12
C ILE A 17 -11.87 -3.39 10.33
N ALA A 18 -12.47 -2.64 9.39
CA ALA A 18 -11.76 -1.58 8.65
C ALA A 18 -11.31 -0.43 9.57
N GLY A 19 -12.16 -0.04 10.53
CA GLY A 19 -11.81 0.93 11.57
C GLY A 19 -10.72 0.41 12.50
N ALA A 20 -10.78 -0.86 12.91
CA ALA A 20 -9.75 -1.49 13.73
C ALA A 20 -8.41 -1.60 13.00
N LEU A 21 -8.42 -1.89 11.69
CA LEU A 21 -7.22 -1.89 10.84
C LEU A 21 -6.64 -0.48 10.66
N ALA A 22 -7.49 0.54 10.46
CA ALA A 22 -7.04 1.93 10.37
C ALA A 22 -6.46 2.43 11.72
N VAL A 23 -7.04 2.03 12.84
CA VAL A 23 -6.56 2.33 14.19
C VAL A 23 -5.28 1.55 14.50
N ALA A 24 -5.13 0.31 14.02
CA ALA A 24 -3.89 -0.45 14.16
C ALA A 24 -2.75 0.14 13.33
N VAL A 25 -3.02 0.56 12.08
CA VAL A 25 -2.06 1.29 11.23
C VAL A 25 -1.70 2.64 11.84
N GLY A 26 -2.69 3.37 12.36
CA GLY A 26 -2.47 4.60 13.12
C GLY A 26 -1.68 4.37 14.41
N GLY A 27 -1.91 3.26 15.12
CA GLY A 27 -1.20 2.87 16.33
C GLY A 27 0.26 2.53 16.08
N VAL A 28 0.56 1.80 14.99
CA VAL A 28 1.94 1.53 14.56
C VAL A 28 2.65 2.82 14.14
N ALA A 29 1.95 3.72 13.42
CA ALA A 29 2.48 5.04 13.09
C ALA A 29 2.73 5.89 14.36
N MET A 30 1.84 5.85 15.35
CA MET A 30 1.96 6.57 16.62
C MET A 30 3.07 6.03 17.52
N ILE A 31 3.31 4.72 17.53
CA ILE A 31 4.46 4.11 18.25
C ILE A 31 5.78 4.53 17.59
N ALA A 32 5.83 4.58 16.25
CA ALA A 32 6.99 5.09 15.51
C ALA A 32 7.18 6.62 15.67
N LEU A 33 6.12 7.36 15.98
CA LEU A 33 6.09 8.81 16.16
C LEU A 33 5.97 9.23 17.64
N SER A 34 6.39 8.40 18.59
CA SER A 34 6.37 8.75 20.02
C SER A 34 7.28 9.96 20.29
N PRO A 35 6.83 10.99 21.05
CA PRO A 35 7.60 12.21 21.31
C PRO A 35 9.00 11.99 21.90
N GLY A 36 9.17 10.91 22.68
CA GLY A 36 10.46 10.51 23.25
C GLY A 36 11.49 10.05 22.22
N ASN A 37 11.05 9.53 21.08
CA ASN A 37 11.92 9.12 19.97
C ASN A 37 12.09 10.24 18.92
N LEU A 38 11.11 11.14 18.81
CA LEU A 38 11.18 12.30 17.92
C LEU A 38 12.24 13.31 18.38
N GLY A 39 12.35 13.62 19.68
CA GLY A 39 13.30 14.61 20.19
C GLY A 39 14.78 14.23 20.01
N GLY A 40 15.12 12.95 20.13
CA GLY A 40 16.48 12.43 19.91
C GLY A 40 16.82 12.19 18.43
N ALA A 41 15.84 11.78 17.62
CA ALA A 41 16.05 11.57 16.18
C ALA A 41 16.13 12.89 15.41
N LEU A 42 15.32 13.89 15.76
CA LEU A 42 15.32 15.20 15.09
C LEU A 42 16.55 16.06 15.42
N SER A 43 17.23 15.82 16.54
CA SER A 43 18.42 16.56 16.96
C SER A 43 19.73 16.05 16.34
N HIS A 44 19.74 14.83 15.79
CA HIS A 44 20.87 14.25 15.05
C HIS A 44 20.58 13.99 13.56
N ALA A 45 19.33 14.07 13.12
CA ALA A 45 18.97 14.00 11.71
C ALA A 45 19.19 15.37 11.04
N SER A 46 20.46 15.70 10.78
CA SER A 46 20.77 16.65 9.72
C SER A 46 20.35 16.03 8.38
N PHE A 47 19.09 16.27 7.99
CA PHE A 47 18.52 15.82 6.72
C PHE A 47 19.20 16.56 5.57
N HIS A 48 20.31 16.01 5.10
CA HIS A 48 20.94 16.47 3.87
C HIS A 48 20.29 15.73 2.71
N LEU A 49 19.37 16.40 2.01
CA LEU A 49 18.85 15.92 0.74
C LEU A 49 20.03 15.84 -0.25
N LYS A 50 20.42 14.63 -0.62
CA LYS A 50 21.41 14.40 -1.68
C LYS A 50 20.71 14.10 -3.00
N ALA A 51 21.44 14.27 -4.10
CA ALA A 51 20.98 13.74 -5.38
C ALA A 51 20.83 12.20 -5.25
N PRO A 52 19.73 11.62 -5.75
CA PRO A 52 19.47 10.20 -5.55
C PRO A 52 20.55 9.33 -6.18
N ASP A 53 21.19 8.48 -5.38
CA ASP A 53 22.16 7.51 -5.91
C ASP A 53 21.41 6.31 -6.53
N LEU A 54 21.10 6.44 -7.82
CA LEU A 54 20.43 5.40 -8.59
C LEU A 54 21.26 4.11 -8.70
N HIS A 55 22.57 4.19 -8.44
CA HIS A 55 23.44 3.01 -8.49
C HIS A 55 23.08 2.01 -7.38
N LEU A 56 22.60 2.49 -6.24
CA LEU A 56 22.14 1.64 -5.13
C LEU A 56 20.91 0.80 -5.52
N ILE A 57 20.01 1.37 -6.33
CA ILE A 57 18.84 0.66 -6.87
C ILE A 57 19.28 -0.34 -7.94
N ALA A 58 20.16 0.08 -8.86
CA ALA A 58 20.60 -0.74 -9.99
C ALA A 58 21.32 -2.04 -9.59
N ARG A 59 21.91 -2.10 -8.39
CA ARG A 59 22.59 -3.31 -7.86
C ARG A 59 21.67 -4.30 -7.15
N GLN A 60 20.39 -3.98 -7.00
CA GLN A 60 19.45 -4.82 -6.26
C GLN A 60 19.03 -6.07 -7.03
N SER A 61 18.40 -7.01 -6.32
CA SER A 61 17.88 -8.23 -6.93
C SER A 61 16.84 -7.91 -8.03
N PRO A 62 16.73 -8.74 -9.09
CA PRO A 62 15.71 -8.56 -10.12
C PRO A 62 14.28 -8.52 -9.58
N VAL A 63 14.02 -9.25 -8.50
CA VAL A 63 12.73 -9.25 -7.81
C VAL A 63 12.43 -7.88 -7.21
N LEU A 64 13.41 -7.25 -6.54
CA LEU A 64 13.24 -5.92 -5.96
C LEU A 64 13.07 -4.85 -7.05
N LEU A 65 13.83 -4.93 -8.14
CA LEU A 65 13.66 -4.05 -9.29
C LEU A 65 12.26 -4.17 -9.90
N THR A 66 11.77 -5.40 -10.05
CA THR A 66 10.41 -5.68 -10.54
C THR A 66 9.36 -5.07 -9.61
N HIS A 67 9.55 -5.21 -8.29
CA HIS A 67 8.67 -4.64 -7.30
C HIS A 67 8.61 -3.11 -7.39
N ILE A 68 9.78 -2.44 -7.37
CA ILE A 68 9.90 -0.98 -7.46
C ILE A 68 9.24 -0.47 -8.75
N PHE A 69 9.58 -1.08 -9.90
CA PHE A 69 9.03 -0.69 -11.20
C PHE A 69 7.50 -0.83 -11.23
N SER A 70 6.98 -1.96 -10.73
CA SER A 70 5.54 -2.21 -10.67
C SER A 70 4.81 -1.24 -9.73
N ALA A 71 5.40 -0.94 -8.57
CA ALA A 71 4.85 -0.01 -7.59
C ALA A 71 4.81 1.43 -8.12
N VAL A 72 5.90 1.90 -8.75
CA VAL A 72 5.95 3.23 -9.38
C VAL A 72 4.94 3.34 -10.51
N THR A 73 4.84 2.30 -11.35
CA THR A 73 3.84 2.23 -12.44
C THR A 73 2.42 2.28 -11.88
N ALA A 74 2.11 1.50 -10.84
CA ALA A 74 0.81 1.50 -10.18
C ALA A 74 0.50 2.87 -9.54
N LEU A 75 1.47 3.53 -8.93
CA LEU A 75 1.30 4.87 -8.36
C LEU A 75 0.96 5.89 -9.45
N ALA A 76 1.74 5.94 -10.54
CA ALA A 76 1.52 6.86 -11.64
C ALA A 76 0.13 6.67 -12.29
N ILE A 77 -0.23 5.43 -12.63
CA ILE A 77 -1.54 5.12 -13.20
C ILE A 77 -2.66 5.46 -12.19
N GLY A 78 -2.47 5.14 -10.91
CA GLY A 78 -3.45 5.40 -9.86
C GLY A 78 -3.77 6.88 -9.70
N ILE A 79 -2.74 7.75 -9.71
CA ILE A 79 -2.90 9.21 -9.71
C ILE A 79 -3.78 9.63 -10.90
N VAL A 80 -3.44 9.19 -12.11
CA VAL A 80 -4.21 9.54 -13.32
C VAL A 80 -5.67 9.07 -13.23
N ILE A 81 -5.91 7.84 -12.78
CA ILE A 81 -7.27 7.28 -12.64
C ILE A 81 -8.09 8.08 -11.63
N LEU A 82 -7.50 8.44 -10.49
CA LEU A 82 -8.20 9.15 -9.41
C LEU A 82 -8.52 10.61 -9.81
N SER A 83 -7.64 11.25 -10.57
CA SER A 83 -7.81 12.63 -11.05
C SER A 83 -8.78 12.77 -12.23
N ARG A 84 -9.11 11.69 -12.94
CA ARG A 84 -9.99 11.74 -14.12
C ARG A 84 -11.46 11.43 -13.79
N PRO A 85 -12.43 11.87 -14.64
CA PRO A 85 -13.83 11.45 -14.53
C PRO A 85 -13.99 9.94 -14.67
N LYS A 86 -14.84 9.37 -13.81
CA LYS A 86 -15.05 7.93 -13.68
C LYS A 86 -16.08 7.48 -14.74
N GLY A 87 -16.01 6.23 -15.18
CA GLY A 87 -17.01 5.66 -16.10
C GLY A 87 -16.76 5.85 -17.60
N ARG A 88 -15.64 6.45 -18.03
CA ARG A 88 -15.19 6.48 -19.43
C ARG A 88 -14.34 5.27 -19.78
N GLY A 89 -14.22 4.91 -21.07
CA GLY A 89 -13.39 3.79 -21.54
C GLY A 89 -11.95 3.82 -21.00
N LEU A 90 -11.36 5.02 -20.89
CA LEU A 90 -10.03 5.22 -20.33
C LEU A 90 -9.89 4.70 -18.89
N HIS A 91 -10.91 4.87 -18.03
CA HIS A 91 -10.89 4.35 -16.67
C HIS A 91 -10.79 2.82 -16.64
N LYS A 92 -11.43 2.13 -17.60
CA LYS A 92 -11.37 0.67 -17.70
C LYS A 92 -9.98 0.21 -18.16
N THR A 93 -9.44 0.82 -19.21
CA THR A 93 -8.11 0.45 -19.74
C THR A 93 -7.02 0.72 -18.72
N LEU A 94 -6.99 1.92 -18.13
CA LEU A 94 -6.03 2.24 -17.07
C LEU A 94 -6.27 1.39 -15.83
N GLY A 95 -7.53 1.11 -15.47
CA GLY A 95 -7.88 0.28 -14.32
C GLY A 95 -7.31 -1.14 -14.41
N TRP A 96 -7.35 -1.75 -15.58
CA TRP A 96 -6.70 -3.06 -15.79
C TRP A 96 -5.17 -2.96 -15.73
N GLY A 97 -4.57 -1.93 -16.33
CA GLY A 97 -3.13 -1.69 -16.21
C GLY A 97 -2.70 -1.50 -14.76
N TRP A 98 -3.48 -0.75 -13.98
CA TRP A 98 -3.26 -0.55 -12.55
C TRP A 98 -3.38 -1.85 -11.76
N VAL A 99 -4.41 -2.67 -12.01
CA VAL A 99 -4.59 -3.98 -11.35
C VAL A 99 -3.40 -4.90 -11.60
N ILE A 100 -2.92 -4.98 -12.85
CA ILE A 100 -1.76 -5.80 -13.21
C ILE A 100 -0.51 -5.29 -12.48
N ALA A 101 -0.24 -3.99 -12.54
CA ALA A 101 0.92 -3.39 -11.87
C ALA A 101 0.87 -3.61 -10.33
N MET A 102 -0.30 -3.41 -9.73
CA MET A 102 -0.51 -3.62 -8.29
C MET A 102 -0.33 -5.09 -7.89
N ALA A 103 -0.83 -6.02 -8.71
CA ALA A 103 -0.65 -7.46 -8.49
C ALA A 103 0.82 -7.86 -8.62
N SER A 104 1.55 -7.37 -9.64
CA SER A 104 2.98 -7.61 -9.82
C SER A 104 3.79 -7.08 -8.63
N ALA A 105 3.47 -5.89 -8.12
CA ALA A 105 4.11 -5.35 -6.91
C ALA A 105 3.82 -6.23 -5.68
N ALA A 106 2.57 -6.61 -5.44
CA ALA A 106 2.21 -7.44 -4.30
C ALA A 106 2.84 -8.84 -4.36
N VAL A 107 2.82 -9.49 -5.52
CA VAL A 107 3.40 -10.82 -5.72
C VAL A 107 4.92 -10.79 -5.56
N SER A 108 5.62 -9.86 -6.23
CA SER A 108 7.08 -9.72 -6.08
C SER A 108 7.47 -9.44 -4.62
N SER A 109 6.68 -8.66 -3.88
CA SER A 109 6.91 -8.40 -2.46
C SER A 109 6.86 -9.66 -1.59
N LEU A 110 6.12 -10.71 -1.98
CA LEU A 110 6.09 -11.96 -1.20
C LEU A 110 7.41 -12.73 -1.30
N PHE A 111 8.20 -12.50 -2.34
CA PHE A 111 9.52 -13.10 -2.53
C PHE A 111 10.64 -12.25 -1.93
N LEU A 112 10.33 -11.02 -1.49
CA LEU A 112 11.27 -10.15 -0.80
C LEU A 112 11.35 -10.50 0.69
N SER A 113 11.86 -11.69 0.97
CA SER A 113 12.21 -12.15 2.32
C SER A 113 13.62 -11.66 2.67
N GLY A 114 13.78 -10.91 3.77
CA GLY A 114 15.07 -10.90 4.46
C GLY A 114 16.02 -9.71 4.28
N LEU A 115 15.55 -8.46 4.18
CA LEU A 115 16.47 -7.32 4.41
C LEU A 115 16.87 -7.17 5.90
N ASN A 116 16.07 -7.69 6.86
CA ASN A 116 16.32 -7.53 8.31
C ASN A 116 16.22 -8.85 9.11
N GLY A 117 16.42 -10.02 8.52
CA GLY A 117 16.57 -11.28 9.26
C GLY A 117 15.32 -11.88 9.95
N ASP A 118 14.21 -11.16 10.11
CA ASP A 118 13.04 -11.67 10.87
C ASP A 118 11.74 -11.87 10.06
N ARG A 119 10.98 -12.86 10.53
CA ARG A 119 9.56 -13.20 10.30
C ARG A 119 8.69 -12.08 9.69
N MET A 120 7.82 -12.46 8.75
CA MET A 120 6.65 -11.71 8.24
C MET A 120 6.60 -10.22 8.64
N SER A 121 7.24 -9.35 7.85
CA SER A 121 7.12 -7.91 8.07
C SER A 121 5.69 -7.43 7.80
N LEU A 122 5.29 -6.29 8.37
CA LEU A 122 3.99 -5.62 8.11
C LEU A 122 3.69 -5.51 6.60
N ILE A 123 4.75 -5.39 5.79
CA ILE A 123 4.69 -5.26 4.33
C ILE A 123 4.18 -6.56 3.68
N HIS A 124 4.49 -7.74 4.23
CA HIS A 124 3.99 -9.02 3.73
C HIS A 124 2.49 -9.19 4.00
N LEU A 125 2.01 -8.72 5.15
CA LEU A 125 0.57 -8.69 5.45
C LEU A 125 -0.17 -7.78 4.46
N LEU A 126 0.42 -6.63 4.14
CA LEU A 126 -0.14 -5.69 3.16
C LEU A 126 -0.17 -6.29 1.74
N SER A 127 0.87 -7.00 1.34
CA SER A 127 0.93 -7.72 0.05
C SER A 127 -0.10 -8.84 -0.01
N GLY A 128 -0.22 -9.66 1.03
CA GLY A 128 -1.26 -10.68 1.15
C GLY A 128 -2.68 -10.08 1.07
N TRP A 129 -2.92 -8.99 1.80
CA TRP A 129 -4.19 -8.27 1.73
C TRP A 129 -4.47 -7.74 0.33
N THR A 130 -3.46 -7.18 -0.36
CA THR A 130 -3.60 -6.65 -1.73
C THR A 130 -4.02 -7.74 -2.71
N ILE A 131 -3.42 -8.93 -2.63
CA ILE A 131 -3.74 -10.09 -3.48
C ILE A 131 -5.20 -10.53 -3.31
N ILE A 132 -5.75 -10.45 -2.11
CA ILE A 132 -7.15 -10.81 -1.83
C ILE A 132 -8.10 -9.66 -2.20
N ALA A 133 -7.73 -8.42 -1.88
CA ALA A 133 -8.57 -7.25 -2.09
C ALA A 133 -8.79 -6.89 -3.57
N LEU A 134 -7.78 -7.09 -4.44
CA LEU A 134 -7.91 -6.84 -5.88
C LEU A 134 -9.06 -7.64 -6.54
N PRO A 135 -9.10 -8.98 -6.46
CA PRO A 135 -10.21 -9.76 -7.04
C PRO A 135 -11.54 -9.44 -6.37
N MET A 136 -11.57 -9.17 -5.06
CA MET A 136 -12.79 -8.71 -4.37
C MET A 136 -13.31 -7.37 -4.93
N ALA A 137 -12.42 -6.41 -5.19
CA ALA A 137 -12.77 -5.11 -5.77
C ALA A 137 -13.27 -5.23 -7.22
N ILE A 138 -12.70 -6.17 -7.99
CA ILE A 138 -13.16 -6.49 -9.35
C ILE A 138 -14.53 -7.20 -9.31
N PHE A 139 -14.73 -8.12 -8.39
CA PHE A 139 -16.01 -8.78 -8.18
C PHE A 139 -17.09 -7.75 -7.79
N ALA A 140 -16.77 -6.80 -6.91
CA ALA A 140 -17.69 -5.74 -6.50
C ALA A 140 -18.21 -4.93 -7.70
N ILE A 141 -17.34 -4.51 -8.63
CA ILE A 141 -17.79 -3.75 -9.80
C ILE A 141 -18.61 -4.62 -10.77
N ARG A 142 -18.25 -5.91 -10.93
CA ARG A 142 -19.05 -6.87 -11.73
C ARG A 142 -20.45 -7.10 -11.15
N SER A 143 -20.57 -7.08 -9.82
CA SER A 143 -21.86 -7.14 -9.12
C SER A 143 -22.57 -5.78 -9.02
N ARG A 144 -22.15 -4.76 -9.78
CA ARG A 144 -22.67 -3.39 -9.73
C ARG A 144 -22.59 -2.71 -8.36
N LYS A 145 -21.74 -3.20 -7.44
CA LYS A 145 -21.48 -2.61 -6.12
C LYS A 145 -20.39 -1.54 -6.24
N VAL A 146 -20.73 -0.43 -6.90
CA VAL A 146 -19.79 0.66 -7.25
C VAL A 146 -19.11 1.25 -6.02
N GLU A 147 -19.86 1.51 -4.94
CA GLU A 147 -19.28 2.10 -3.73
C GLU A 147 -18.27 1.17 -3.05
N MET A 148 -18.53 -0.14 -3.05
CA MET A 148 -17.57 -1.13 -2.53
C MET A 148 -16.30 -1.16 -3.38
N HIS A 149 -16.44 -1.23 -4.71
CA HIS A 149 -15.30 -1.15 -5.63
C HIS A 149 -14.46 0.11 -5.37
N ARG A 150 -15.12 1.28 -5.29
CA ARG A 150 -14.46 2.57 -5.05
C ARG A 150 -13.68 2.58 -3.75
N ARG A 151 -14.29 2.13 -2.65
CA ARG A 151 -13.64 2.06 -1.33
C ARG A 151 -12.42 1.15 -1.35
N MET A 152 -12.55 -0.05 -1.93
CA MET A 152 -11.44 -1.01 -1.98
C MET A 152 -10.30 -0.52 -2.87
N MET A 153 -10.59 -0.01 -4.07
CA MET A 153 -9.55 0.52 -4.96
C MET A 153 -8.83 1.74 -4.36
N THR A 154 -9.58 2.66 -3.75
CA THR A 154 -8.97 3.84 -3.08
C THR A 154 -8.16 3.40 -1.85
N GLY A 155 -8.65 2.45 -1.07
CA GLY A 155 -7.93 1.89 0.07
C GLY A 155 -6.63 1.20 -0.33
N LEU A 156 -6.62 0.46 -1.44
CA LEU A 156 -5.41 -0.15 -1.99
C LEU A 156 -4.42 0.88 -2.51
N PHE A 157 -4.89 1.95 -3.16
CA PHE A 157 -4.03 3.05 -3.58
C PHE A 157 -3.39 3.75 -2.37
N THR A 158 -4.20 4.19 -1.40
CA THR A 158 -3.70 4.95 -0.25
C THR A 158 -2.86 4.07 0.68
N GLY A 159 -3.35 2.90 1.07
CA GLY A 159 -2.64 2.01 2.00
C GLY A 159 -1.48 1.26 1.32
N GLY A 160 -1.76 0.66 0.17
CA GLY A 160 -0.82 -0.22 -0.54
C GLY A 160 0.28 0.51 -1.31
N LEU A 161 0.10 1.77 -1.70
CA LEU A 161 1.11 2.56 -2.40
C LEU A 161 1.59 3.75 -1.58
N VAL A 162 0.69 4.65 -1.16
CA VAL A 162 1.11 5.90 -0.50
C VAL A 162 1.72 5.63 0.87
N ILE A 163 0.98 4.98 1.77
CA ILE A 163 1.47 4.67 3.12
C ILE A 163 2.64 3.70 3.04
N ALA A 164 2.54 2.62 2.26
CA ALA A 164 3.62 1.65 2.10
C ALA A 164 4.90 2.29 1.55
N GLY A 165 4.77 3.16 0.55
CA GLY A 165 5.89 3.90 -0.03
C GLY A 165 6.57 4.82 0.99
N LEU A 166 5.79 5.56 1.79
CA LEU A 166 6.34 6.41 2.85
C LEU A 166 7.13 5.60 3.89
N LEU A 167 6.67 4.39 4.24
CA LEU A 167 7.39 3.50 5.17
C LEU A 167 8.75 3.03 4.64
N THR A 168 8.98 3.08 3.31
CA THR A 168 10.29 2.75 2.73
C THR A 168 11.34 3.83 3.00
N PHE A 169 10.95 5.05 3.36
CA PHE A 169 11.84 6.15 3.71
C PHE A 169 12.14 6.22 5.21
N LEU A 170 11.83 5.18 6.00
CA LEU A 170 12.28 5.12 7.39
C LEU A 170 13.80 4.85 7.45
N PRO A 171 14.53 5.38 8.45
CA PRO A 171 15.97 5.13 8.61
C PRO A 171 16.32 3.64 8.58
N GLY A 172 17.40 3.28 7.88
CA GLY A 172 17.84 1.88 7.71
C GLY A 172 17.08 1.10 6.64
N ARG A 173 16.38 1.78 5.73
CA ARG A 173 15.74 1.20 4.53
C ARG A 173 16.43 1.71 3.27
N LEU A 174 16.33 0.95 2.17
CA LEU A 174 16.96 1.31 0.89
C LEU A 174 16.62 2.75 0.42
N MET A 175 15.36 3.18 0.49
CA MET A 175 14.99 4.53 0.04
C MET A 175 15.48 5.63 0.99
N TRP A 176 15.78 5.30 2.25
CA TRP A 176 16.50 6.24 3.11
C TRP A 176 17.93 6.45 2.59
N ASP A 177 18.63 5.36 2.27
CA ASP A 177 20.02 5.43 1.82
C ASP A 177 20.16 6.11 0.44
N VAL A 178 19.16 5.96 -0.43
CA VAL A 178 19.17 6.62 -1.75
C VAL A 178 19.08 8.14 -1.64
N PHE A 179 18.35 8.69 -0.66
CA PHE A 179 18.00 10.12 -0.61
C PHE A 179 18.63 10.89 0.55
N PHE A 180 19.01 10.22 1.65
CA PHE A 180 19.34 10.86 2.93
C PHE A 180 20.66 10.41 3.57
N SER A 181 21.32 9.33 3.13
CA SER A 181 22.62 8.89 3.69
C SER A 181 23.83 9.47 2.96
#